data_AF-A0A9N9YM68-F1
#
_entry.id   AF-A0A9N9YM68-F1
#
_cell.length_a   1.000
_cell.length_b   1.000
_cell.length_c   1.000
_cell.angle_alpha   90.00
_cell.angle_beta   90.00
_cell.angle_gamma   90.00
#
_symmetry.space_group_name_H-M   'P 1'
#
loop_
_entity.id
_entity.type
_entity.pdbx_description
1 polymer ?
#
loop_
_entity_poly.entity_id
_entity_poly.type
_entity_poly.pdbx_seq_one_letter_code
_entity_poly.pdbx_strand_id
1 'polypeptide(L)'
;MQFGKTLGEAYATFAITNIDGLFALITFFAEATTSRVLTPWKIVIGQYIGFTIIVCISMIGFGLSLVLPSEPIGFLGLLPILLGIWKFLSLFLLQTEEETEVSTAAGAKGIFKVSLVTLMNGGDNIGTYIPLFSQAQRAEIAVYIVVYYILLGLLCLGSLMVMRQKHILALVQKYVHYVIPLLYTGLGIFIIIKSECYPWSIEQIDKSVPTDPGPGTMAGATVFVILAASCGMAWYTVAKRKSPTLGLDINFVAPPASILGREVTEGLLSSSGTAPRTPADIDLAPVEVLPVNVEDLSRDTKKSASSSDIEIR
;
A
#
# COMPACT_ATOMS: atom_id res chain seq x y z
N MET A 1 11.58 31.23 14.06
CA MET A 1 10.72 30.07 13.77
C MET A 1 9.27 30.52 13.74
N GLN A 2 8.59 30.38 12.60
CA GLN A 2 7.16 30.69 12.47
C GLN A 2 6.37 29.41 12.74
N PHE A 3 6.06 29.13 14.01
CA PHE A 3 5.51 27.83 14.43
C PHE A 3 4.26 27.39 13.65
N GLY A 4 3.33 28.31 13.36
CA GLY A 4 2.14 28.00 12.56
C GLY A 4 2.45 27.59 11.11
N LYS A 5 3.46 28.21 10.48
CA LYS A 5 3.94 27.83 9.14
C LYS A 5 4.57 26.44 9.17
N THR A 6 5.44 26.17 10.15
CA THR A 6 6.06 24.86 10.35
C THR A 6 5.01 23.77 10.55
N LEU A 7 4.00 24.01 11.40
CA LEU A 7 2.89 23.06 11.54
C LEU A 7 2.16 22.82 10.23
N GLY A 8 1.81 23.89 9.51
CA GLY A 8 1.14 23.78 8.21
C GLY A 8 1.93 22.98 7.19
N GLU A 9 3.24 23.23 7.09
CA GLU A 9 4.15 22.45 6.24
C GLU A 9 4.14 20.97 6.66
N ALA A 10 4.25 20.66 7.96
CA ALA A 10 4.23 19.30 8.48
C ALA A 10 2.92 18.55 8.16
N TYR A 11 1.76 19.20 8.38
CA TYR A 11 0.46 18.62 8.08
C TYR A 11 0.33 18.36 6.58
N ALA A 12 0.70 19.32 5.74
CA ALA A 12 0.59 19.20 4.30
C ALA A 12 1.49 18.10 3.76
N THR A 13 2.78 18.09 4.11
CA THR A 13 3.74 17.09 3.61
C THR A 13 3.38 15.70 4.07
N PHE A 14 3.01 15.53 5.34
CA PHE A 14 2.57 14.25 5.86
C PHE A 14 1.30 13.76 5.16
N ALA A 15 0.31 14.65 4.97
CA ALA A 15 -0.93 14.30 4.31
C ALA A 15 -0.67 13.84 2.88
N ILE A 16 0.17 14.56 2.12
CA ILE A 16 0.52 14.23 0.73
C ILE A 16 1.24 12.88 0.65
N THR A 17 2.23 12.62 1.52
CA THR A 17 3.06 11.42 1.42
C THR A 17 2.42 10.16 1.97
N ASN A 18 1.43 10.27 2.85
CA ASN A 18 0.84 9.11 3.50
C ASN A 18 -0.54 8.72 2.93
N ILE A 19 -0.95 9.33 1.81
CA ILE A 19 -2.20 8.94 1.12
C ILE A 19 -2.15 7.47 0.68
N ASP A 20 -1.05 7.03 0.08
CA ASP A 20 -0.90 5.64 -0.37
C ASP A 20 -0.78 4.68 0.82
N GLY A 21 -0.11 5.13 1.89
CA GLY A 21 -0.04 4.42 3.16
C GLY A 21 -1.41 4.19 3.80
N LEU A 22 -2.36 5.13 3.67
CA LEU A 22 -3.73 4.97 4.17
C LEU A 22 -4.43 3.78 3.51
N PHE A 23 -4.29 3.60 2.20
CA PHE A 23 -4.91 2.48 1.48
C PHE A 23 -4.32 1.14 1.89
N ALA A 24 -2.99 1.05 1.94
CA ALA A 24 -2.32 -0.16 2.44
C ALA A 24 -2.76 -0.51 3.86
N LEU A 25 -2.91 0.49 4.73
CA LEU A 25 -3.32 0.32 6.11
C LEU A 25 -4.78 -0.15 6.23
N ILE A 26 -5.69 0.36 5.40
CA ILE A 26 -7.07 -0.11 5.32
C ILE A 26 -7.13 -1.57 4.86
N THR A 27 -6.33 -1.95 3.86
CA THR A 27 -6.23 -3.33 3.39
C THR A 27 -5.73 -4.27 4.49
N PHE A 28 -4.71 -3.86 5.26
CA PHE A 28 -4.24 -4.65 6.40
C PHE A 28 -5.28 -4.78 7.50
N PHE A 29 -5.98 -3.71 7.85
CA PHE A 29 -7.05 -3.80 8.83
C PHE A 29 -8.20 -4.70 8.34
N ALA A 30 -8.51 -4.68 7.04
CA ALA A 30 -9.49 -5.59 6.45
C ALA A 30 -9.02 -7.05 6.54
N GLU A 31 -7.74 -7.33 6.22
CA GLU A 31 -7.14 -8.67 6.38
C GLU A 31 -7.19 -9.15 7.83
N ALA A 32 -6.96 -8.26 8.81
CA ALA A 32 -7.05 -8.58 10.24
C ALA A 32 -8.45 -8.96 10.72
N THR A 33 -9.51 -8.65 9.96
CA THR A 33 -10.87 -9.15 10.26
C THR A 33 -11.09 -10.60 9.85
N THR A 34 -10.32 -11.09 8.87
CA THR A 34 -10.47 -12.45 8.31
C THR A 34 -9.37 -13.40 8.81
N SER A 35 -8.16 -12.90 9.08
CA SER A 35 -7.01 -13.69 9.48
C SER A 35 -6.76 -13.67 10.99
N ARG A 36 -6.59 -14.84 11.62
CA ARG A 36 -6.20 -14.96 13.04
C ARG A 36 -4.74 -14.58 13.32
N VAL A 37 -3.92 -14.44 12.27
CA VAL A 37 -2.47 -14.22 12.39
C VAL A 37 -2.13 -12.72 12.53
N LEU A 38 -2.91 -11.87 11.86
CA LEU A 38 -2.73 -10.41 11.82
C LEU A 38 -3.75 -9.74 12.74
N THR A 39 -3.28 -9.06 13.79
CA THR A 39 -4.16 -8.33 14.72
C THR A 39 -3.98 -6.82 14.51
N PRO A 40 -4.99 -5.98 14.83
CA PRO A 40 -4.89 -4.52 14.70
C PRO A 40 -3.66 -3.93 15.39
N TRP A 41 -3.32 -4.44 16.58
CA TRP A 41 -2.13 -4.04 17.31
C TRP A 41 -0.82 -4.35 16.57
N LYS A 42 -0.71 -5.51 15.92
CA LYS A 42 0.47 -5.86 15.12
C LYS A 42 0.62 -4.95 13.90
N ILE A 43 -0.48 -4.50 13.32
CA ILE A 43 -0.48 -3.55 12.21
C ILE A 43 0.06 -2.20 12.67
N VAL A 44 -0.47 -1.66 13.77
CA VAL A 44 0.01 -0.38 14.33
C VAL A 44 1.50 -0.47 14.64
N ILE A 45 1.95 -1.51 15.34
CA ILE A 45 3.39 -1.69 15.65
C ILE A 45 4.22 -1.77 14.36
N GLY A 46 3.75 -2.55 13.37
CA GLY A 46 4.42 -2.69 12.08
C GLY A 46 4.55 -1.36 11.35
N GLN A 47 3.49 -0.56 11.35
CA GLN A 47 3.45 0.77 10.73
C GLN A 47 4.42 1.74 11.41
N TYR A 48 4.45 1.77 12.75
CA TYR A 48 5.40 2.61 13.49
C TYR A 48 6.85 2.19 13.23
N ILE A 49 7.14 0.89 13.17
CA ILE A 49 8.49 0.40 12.83
C ILE A 49 8.88 0.81 11.41
N GLY A 50 8.04 0.53 10.42
CA GLY A 50 8.30 0.87 9.02
C GLY A 50 8.47 2.37 8.82
N PHE A 51 7.59 3.18 9.40
CA PHE A 51 7.67 4.64 9.36
C PHE A 51 8.94 5.17 10.06
N THR A 52 9.35 4.56 11.17
CA THR A 52 10.60 4.94 11.84
C THR A 52 11.81 4.67 10.95
N ILE A 53 11.84 3.56 10.23
CA ILE A 53 12.90 3.26 9.26
C ILE A 53 12.94 4.34 8.17
N ILE A 54 11.78 4.72 7.63
CA ILE A 54 11.65 5.81 6.64
C ILE A 54 12.21 7.14 7.17
N VAL A 55 11.83 7.52 8.40
CA VAL A 55 12.32 8.75 9.04
C VAL A 55 13.83 8.67 9.26
N CYS A 56 14.37 7.53 9.69
CA CYS A 56 15.81 7.33 9.85
C CYS A 56 16.56 7.46 8.52
N ILE A 57 16.08 6.84 7.44
CA ILE A 57 16.68 6.98 6.10
C ILE A 57 16.64 8.44 5.65
N SER A 58 15.51 9.12 5.89
CA SER A 58 15.36 10.54 5.57
C SER A 58 16.33 11.42 6.38
N MET A 59 16.56 11.08 7.65
CA MET A 59 17.52 11.77 8.52
C MET A 59 18.97 11.56 8.07
N ILE A 60 19.31 10.36 7.58
CA ILE A 60 20.60 10.07 6.99
C ILE A 60 20.78 10.90 5.71
N GLY A 61 19.76 10.93 4.82
CA GLY A 61 19.78 11.77 3.62
C GLY A 61 19.94 13.26 3.95
N PHE A 62 19.25 13.75 4.98
CA PHE A 62 19.47 15.08 5.52
C PHE A 62 20.91 15.27 6.02
N GLY A 63 21.47 14.32 6.76
CA GLY A 63 22.86 14.35 7.21
C GLY A 63 23.86 14.46 6.04
N LEU A 64 23.62 13.76 4.94
CA LEU A 64 24.41 13.88 3.71
C LEU A 64 24.25 15.28 3.07
N SER A 65 23.05 15.86 3.12
CA SER A 65 22.81 17.20 2.57
C SER A 65 23.59 18.30 3.30
N LEU A 66 23.96 18.09 4.57
CA LEU A 66 24.78 19.04 5.34
C LEU A 66 26.23 19.17 4.84
N VAL A 67 26.69 18.23 4.01
CA VAL A 67 28.02 18.28 3.38
C VAL A 67 28.01 19.14 2.11
N LEU A 68 26.83 19.41 1.55
CA LEU A 68 26.65 20.23 0.35
C LEU A 68 26.55 21.71 0.73
N PRO A 69 26.96 22.64 -0.17
CA PRO A 69 26.70 24.07 0.02
C PRO A 69 25.20 24.33 0.16
N SER A 70 24.82 25.32 0.97
CA SER A 70 23.43 25.62 1.33
C SER A 70 22.53 25.93 0.13
N GLU A 71 23.12 26.47 -0.92
CA GLU A 71 22.44 27.08 -2.05
C GLU A 71 21.92 26.03 -3.06
N PRO A 72 22.71 25.04 -3.54
CA PRO A 72 22.19 24.00 -4.44
C PRO A 72 21.21 23.02 -3.77
N ILE A 73 21.02 23.03 -2.45
CA ILE A 73 20.10 22.13 -1.74
C ILE A 73 18.66 22.27 -2.25
N GLY A 74 18.25 23.45 -2.73
CA GLY A 74 16.94 23.66 -3.31
C GLY A 74 16.60 22.76 -4.50
N PHE A 75 17.60 22.27 -5.24
CA PHE A 75 17.39 21.35 -6.35
C PHE A 75 16.84 19.99 -5.91
N LEU A 76 16.91 19.65 -4.62
CA LEU A 76 16.22 18.47 -4.11
C LEU A 76 14.68 18.54 -4.30
N GLY A 77 14.11 19.74 -4.51
CA GLY A 77 12.70 19.88 -4.91
C GLY A 77 12.37 19.28 -6.28
N LEU A 78 13.38 18.97 -7.10
CA LEU A 78 13.19 18.18 -8.32
C LEU A 78 12.77 16.74 -8.00
N LEU A 79 13.10 16.19 -6.83
CA LEU A 79 12.71 14.82 -6.44
C LEU A 79 11.18 14.70 -6.32
N PRO A 80 10.46 15.53 -5.52
CA PRO A 80 8.99 15.52 -5.52
C PRO A 80 8.37 15.84 -6.89
N ILE A 81 8.97 16.73 -7.70
CA ILE A 81 8.48 16.99 -9.06
C ILE A 81 8.54 15.71 -9.90
N LEU A 82 9.66 14.99 -9.84
CA LEU A 82 9.86 13.77 -10.58
C LEU A 82 8.90 12.65 -10.11
N LEU A 83 8.65 12.55 -8.80
CA LEU A 83 7.63 11.66 -8.25
C LEU A 83 6.22 12.00 -8.77
N GLY A 84 5.88 13.28 -8.84
CA GLY A 84 4.62 13.75 -9.41
C GLY A 84 4.47 13.35 -10.87
N ILE A 85 5.50 13.59 -11.68
CA ILE A 85 5.52 13.19 -13.10
C ILE A 85 5.44 11.67 -13.24
N TRP A 86 6.17 10.90 -12.42
CA TRP A 86 6.11 9.44 -12.43
C TRP A 86 4.68 8.96 -12.18
N LYS A 87 4.03 9.47 -11.14
CA LYS A 87 2.64 9.09 -10.79
C LYS A 87 1.64 9.53 -11.87
N PHE A 88 1.87 10.67 -12.53
CA PHE A 88 1.08 11.11 -13.68
C PHE A 88 1.27 10.21 -14.91
N LEU A 89 2.48 9.73 -15.12
CA LEU A 89 2.81 8.90 -16.26
C LEU A 89 2.31 7.47 -16.10
N SER A 90 2.39 6.91 -14.88
CA SER A 90 1.75 5.63 -14.58
C SER A 90 0.24 5.70 -14.78
N LEU A 91 -0.37 6.84 -14.47
CA LEU A 91 -1.78 7.13 -14.72
C LEU A 91 -2.19 6.98 -16.20
N PHE A 92 -1.34 7.49 -17.10
CA PHE A 92 -1.63 7.57 -18.53
C PHE A 92 -1.14 6.34 -19.30
N LEU A 93 -0.01 5.77 -18.88
CA LEU A 93 0.67 4.65 -19.54
C LEU A 93 0.50 3.31 -18.83
N LEU A 94 -0.17 3.21 -17.67
CA LEU A 94 -0.46 1.93 -17.02
C LEU A 94 -1.94 1.92 -16.62
N GLN A 95 -2.80 1.53 -17.56
CA GLN A 95 -4.25 1.41 -17.33
C GLN A 95 -4.65 0.10 -16.61
N THR A 96 -3.69 -0.58 -16.00
CA THR A 96 -3.90 -1.83 -15.27
C THR A 96 -2.92 -1.84 -14.12
N GLU A 97 -3.43 -1.74 -12.90
CA GLU A 97 -2.62 -1.85 -11.70
C GLU A 97 -2.09 -3.29 -11.62
N GLU A 98 -0.77 -3.44 -11.67
CA GLU A 98 -0.14 -4.55 -10.99
C GLU A 98 -0.31 -4.26 -9.50
N GLU A 99 -1.37 -4.81 -8.89
CA GLU A 99 -1.28 -5.19 -7.49
C GLU A 99 -0.03 -6.05 -7.39
N THR A 100 1.02 -5.48 -6.81
CA THR A 100 2.18 -6.27 -6.45
C THR A 100 1.66 -7.15 -5.32
N GLU A 101 1.13 -8.32 -5.68
CA GLU A 101 1.02 -9.43 -4.76
C GLU A 101 2.43 -9.63 -4.25
N VAL A 102 2.73 -9.01 -3.11
CA VAL A 102 3.94 -9.27 -2.36
C VAL A 102 3.74 -10.67 -1.80
N SER A 103 3.97 -11.64 -2.66
CA SER A 103 4.12 -13.04 -2.36
C SER A 103 5.47 -13.20 -1.67
N THR A 104 5.61 -12.58 -0.49
CA THR A 104 6.78 -12.79 0.36
C THR A 104 6.34 -13.46 1.64
N ALA A 105 6.77 -14.72 1.71
CA ALA A 105 6.89 -15.56 2.87
C ALA A 105 5.56 -15.94 3.53
N ALA A 106 5.12 -17.16 3.21
CA ALA A 106 4.16 -17.98 3.95
C ALA A 106 4.55 -18.26 5.43
N GLY A 107 5.27 -17.34 6.10
CA GLY A 107 5.75 -17.46 7.48
C GLY A 107 6.21 -16.16 8.15
N ALA A 108 6.11 -14.98 7.50
CA ALA A 108 6.50 -13.73 8.15
C ALA A 108 5.50 -13.32 9.25
N LYS A 109 5.99 -13.07 10.47
CA LYS A 109 5.18 -12.51 11.56
C LYS A 109 4.52 -11.21 11.07
N GLY A 110 3.20 -11.05 11.25
CA GLY A 110 2.40 -9.96 10.65
C GLY A 110 2.93 -8.53 10.85
N ILE A 111 3.70 -8.28 11.93
CA ILE A 111 4.40 -7.00 12.15
C ILE A 111 5.41 -6.72 11.02
N PHE A 112 6.23 -7.71 10.67
CA PHE A 112 7.26 -7.58 9.63
C PHE A 112 6.64 -7.37 8.24
N LYS A 113 5.54 -8.08 7.94
CA LYS A 113 4.77 -7.88 6.70
C LYS A 113 4.35 -6.42 6.57
N VAL A 114 3.74 -5.87 7.62
CA VAL A 114 3.28 -4.48 7.61
C VAL A 114 4.45 -3.51 7.51
N SER A 115 5.49 -3.66 8.34
CA SER A 115 6.67 -2.78 8.29
C SER A 115 7.35 -2.77 6.92
N LEU A 116 7.45 -3.92 6.26
CA LEU A 116 8.08 -4.05 4.95
C LEU A 116 7.24 -3.34 3.88
N VAL A 117 5.92 -3.54 3.88
CA VAL A 117 5.03 -2.84 2.95
C VAL A 117 5.03 -1.33 3.21
N THR A 118 5.03 -0.89 4.48
CA THR A 118 5.19 0.53 4.83
C THR A 118 6.49 1.08 4.23
N LEU A 119 7.62 0.37 4.38
CA LEU A 119 8.91 0.79 3.85
C LEU A 119 8.91 0.86 2.31
N MET A 120 8.33 -0.13 1.64
CA MET A 120 8.22 -0.16 0.17
C MET A 120 7.37 0.99 -0.36
N ASN A 121 6.27 1.31 0.34
CA ASN A 121 5.39 2.41 -0.04
C ASN A 121 5.98 3.78 0.34
N GLY A 122 6.81 3.85 1.37
CA GLY A 122 7.39 5.11 1.86
C GLY A 122 8.56 5.66 1.04
N GLY A 123 8.76 5.20 -0.18
CA GLY A 123 9.77 5.77 -1.08
C GLY A 123 9.49 7.24 -1.39
N ASP A 124 8.22 7.63 -1.51
CA ASP A 124 7.81 9.02 -1.72
C ASP A 124 7.90 9.87 -0.44
N ASN A 125 7.69 9.27 0.74
CA ASN A 125 8.06 9.89 2.02
C ASN A 125 9.56 10.22 2.05
N ILE A 126 10.45 9.28 1.71
CA ILE A 126 11.91 9.52 1.69
C ILE A 126 12.25 10.62 0.69
N GLY A 127 11.75 10.50 -0.54
CA GLY A 127 11.98 11.46 -1.62
C GLY A 127 11.47 12.87 -1.33
N THR A 128 10.54 13.03 -0.38
CA THR A 128 9.97 14.31 0.05
C THR A 128 10.60 14.85 1.32
N TYR A 129 10.81 13.99 2.32
CA TYR A 129 11.29 14.39 3.64
C TYR A 129 12.74 14.83 3.59
N ILE A 130 13.60 14.21 2.76
CA ILE A 130 15.00 14.65 2.60
C ILE A 130 15.07 16.11 2.14
N PRO A 131 14.46 16.51 0.98
CA PRO A 131 14.42 17.91 0.56
C PRO A 131 13.81 18.86 1.59
N LEU A 132 12.79 18.42 2.31
CA LEU A 132 12.11 19.26 3.30
C LEU A 132 13.01 19.52 4.51
N PHE A 133 13.65 18.47 5.04
CA PHE A 133 14.53 18.57 6.20
C PHE A 133 15.79 19.37 5.88
N SER A 134 16.33 19.24 4.67
CA SER A 134 17.51 19.99 4.24
C SER A 134 17.27 21.51 4.13
N GLN A 135 16.02 21.94 4.02
CA GLN A 135 15.63 23.36 3.99
C GLN A 135 15.00 23.87 5.29
N ALA A 136 14.97 23.04 6.33
CA ALA A 136 14.34 23.36 7.61
C ALA A 136 15.40 23.62 8.69
N GLN A 137 15.07 24.47 9.66
CA GLN A 137 15.91 24.64 10.84
C GLN A 137 15.87 23.38 11.71
N ARG A 138 16.92 23.13 12.51
CA ARG A 138 16.99 21.96 13.42
C ARG A 138 15.77 21.85 14.35
N ALA A 139 15.26 22.99 14.83
CA ALA A 139 14.05 23.05 15.65
C ALA A 139 12.77 22.69 14.85
N GLU A 140 12.70 23.07 13.57
CA GLU A 140 11.58 22.75 12.67
C GLU A 140 11.54 21.25 12.37
N ILE A 141 12.69 20.62 12.16
CA ILE A 141 12.79 19.17 11.97
C ILE A 141 12.25 18.41 13.20
N ALA A 142 12.58 18.86 14.41
CA ALA A 142 12.03 18.26 15.63
C ALA A 142 10.50 18.36 15.69
N VAL A 143 9.93 19.51 15.29
CA VAL A 143 8.48 19.68 15.18
C VAL A 143 7.89 18.74 14.12
N TYR A 144 8.53 18.61 12.96
CA TYR A 144 8.08 17.69 11.90
C TYR A 144 8.00 16.26 12.39
N ILE A 145 9.04 15.77 13.06
CA ILE A 145 9.07 14.39 13.58
C ILE A 145 7.93 14.17 14.57
N VAL A 146 7.76 15.08 15.55
CA VAL A 146 6.69 14.95 16.56
C VAL A 146 5.31 14.96 15.89
N VAL A 147 5.05 15.90 14.99
CA VAL A 147 3.78 16.00 14.27
C VAL A 147 3.53 14.77 13.42
N TYR A 148 4.55 14.26 12.70
CA TYR A 148 4.43 13.06 11.88
C TYR A 148 4.03 11.84 12.70
N TYR A 149 4.60 11.62 13.89
CA TYR A 149 4.22 10.49 14.74
C TYR A 149 2.82 10.63 15.34
N ILE A 150 2.38 11.86 15.66
CA ILE A 150 1.00 12.12 16.10
C ILE A 150 0.03 11.81 14.95
N LEU A 151 0.32 12.34 13.75
CA LEU A 151 -0.50 12.11 12.57
C LEU A 151 -0.49 10.65 12.12
N LEU A 152 0.61 9.92 12.31
CA LEU A 152 0.67 8.48 12.06
C LEU A 152 -0.31 7.71 12.95
N GLY A 153 -0.39 8.09 14.23
CA GLY A 153 -1.39 7.55 15.15
C GLY A 153 -2.82 7.88 14.69
N LEU A 154 -3.05 9.12 14.25
CA LEU A 154 -4.34 9.52 13.69
C LEU A 154 -4.68 8.79 12.39
N LEU A 155 -3.71 8.48 11.53
CA LEU A 155 -3.91 7.64 10.34
C LEU A 155 -4.25 6.20 10.70
N CYS A 156 -3.59 5.63 11.70
CA CYS A 156 -3.95 4.30 12.22
C CYS A 156 -5.39 4.26 12.74
N LEU A 157 -5.81 5.31 13.46
CA LEU A 157 -7.19 5.41 13.91
C LEU A 157 -8.17 5.67 12.76
N GLY A 158 -7.83 6.58 11.85
CA GLY A 158 -8.66 6.96 10.71
C GLY A 158 -8.90 5.79 9.76
N SER A 159 -7.86 5.00 9.44
CA SER A 159 -7.99 3.78 8.63
C SER A 159 -8.91 2.74 9.27
N LEU A 160 -8.83 2.53 10.59
CA LEU A 160 -9.76 1.65 11.32
C LEU A 160 -11.21 2.13 11.20
N MET A 161 -11.45 3.43 11.28
CA MET A 161 -12.79 4.02 11.10
C MET A 161 -13.27 3.89 9.65
N VAL A 162 -12.41 4.21 8.68
CA VAL A 162 -12.73 4.22 7.24
C VAL A 162 -12.94 2.81 6.69
N MET A 163 -12.24 1.78 7.21
CA MET A 163 -12.44 0.39 6.82
C MET A 163 -13.92 -0.05 6.93
N ARG A 164 -14.68 0.54 7.88
CA ARG A 164 -16.11 0.25 8.06
C ARG A 164 -17.00 0.85 6.95
N GLN A 165 -16.46 1.76 6.13
CA GLN A 165 -17.18 2.50 5.10
C GLN A 165 -16.52 2.37 3.72
N LYS A 166 -16.64 1.16 3.13
CA LYS A 166 -16.05 0.82 1.81
C LYS A 166 -16.50 1.76 0.67
N HIS A 167 -17.70 2.35 0.77
CA HIS A 167 -18.24 3.25 -0.25
C HIS A 167 -17.46 4.58 -0.35
N ILE A 168 -17.07 5.16 0.79
CA ILE A 168 -16.27 6.40 0.81
C ILE A 168 -14.89 6.13 0.21
N LEU A 169 -14.31 4.96 0.53
CA LEU A 169 -12.98 4.60 0.06
C LEU A 169 -12.91 4.52 -1.47
N ALA A 170 -13.88 3.85 -2.10
CA ALA A 170 -13.92 3.72 -3.56
C ALA A 170 -14.04 5.08 -4.26
N LEU A 171 -14.83 6.00 -3.69
CA LEU A 171 -14.95 7.36 -4.22
C LEU A 171 -13.64 8.13 -4.08
N VAL A 172 -13.02 8.07 -2.90
CA VAL A 172 -11.74 8.75 -2.64
C VAL A 172 -10.64 8.20 -3.55
N GLN A 173 -10.52 6.88 -3.72
CA GLN A 173 -9.53 6.26 -4.61
C GLN A 173 -9.63 6.78 -6.05
N LYS A 174 -10.86 6.91 -6.56
CA LYS A 174 -11.09 7.41 -7.92
C LYS A 174 -10.55 8.81 -8.14
N TYR A 175 -10.69 9.70 -7.16
CA TYR A 175 -10.27 11.11 -7.32
C TYR A 175 -8.82 11.33 -6.88
N VAL A 176 -8.40 10.71 -5.78
CA VAL A 176 -7.10 11.00 -5.16
C VAL A 176 -5.92 10.65 -6.08
N HIS A 177 -6.06 9.60 -6.87
CA HIS A 177 -5.07 9.19 -7.87
C HIS A 177 -4.72 10.29 -8.89
N TYR A 178 -5.68 11.13 -9.28
CA TYR A 178 -5.44 12.29 -10.15
C TYR A 178 -4.86 13.49 -9.40
N VAL A 179 -5.18 13.62 -8.10
CA VAL A 179 -4.75 14.73 -7.26
C VAL A 179 -3.31 14.54 -6.76
N ILE A 180 -2.89 13.31 -6.48
CA ILE A 180 -1.56 12.98 -5.95
C ILE A 180 -0.42 13.54 -6.84
N PRO A 181 -0.38 13.31 -8.16
CA PRO A 181 0.65 13.88 -9.03
C PRO A 181 0.79 15.40 -8.89
N LEU A 182 -0.36 16.09 -8.86
CA LEU A 182 -0.41 17.54 -8.73
C LEU A 182 0.14 18.01 -7.39
N LEU A 183 -0.18 17.32 -6.30
CA LEU A 183 0.31 17.63 -4.96
C LEU A 183 1.84 17.47 -4.87
N TYR A 184 2.40 16.42 -5.45
CA TYR A 184 3.84 16.19 -5.48
C TYR A 184 4.59 17.22 -6.33
N THR A 185 4.08 17.53 -7.53
CA THR A 185 4.66 18.58 -8.37
C THR A 185 4.58 19.94 -7.69
N GLY A 186 3.44 20.29 -7.09
CA GLY A 186 3.28 21.53 -6.32
C GLY A 186 4.24 21.62 -5.13
N LEU A 187 4.43 20.51 -4.40
CA LEU A 187 5.35 20.46 -3.27
C LEU A 187 6.81 20.65 -3.68
N GLY A 188 7.23 20.03 -4.78
CA GLY A 188 8.60 20.22 -5.27
C GLY A 188 8.85 21.63 -5.81
N ILE A 189 7.86 22.24 -6.47
CA ILE A 189 7.91 23.66 -6.85
C ILE A 189 8.02 24.54 -5.60
N PHE A 190 7.23 24.25 -4.56
CA PHE A 190 7.30 24.97 -3.28
C PHE A 190 8.70 24.90 -2.65
N ILE A 191 9.32 23.72 -2.64
CA ILE A 191 10.69 23.52 -2.13
C ILE A 191 11.69 24.36 -2.94
N ILE A 192 11.59 24.38 -4.27
CA ILE A 192 12.48 25.17 -5.14
C ILE A 192 12.30 26.67 -4.91
N ILE A 193 11.06 27.18 -4.88
CA ILE A 193 10.77 28.62 -4.69
C ILE A 193 11.18 29.09 -3.29
N LYS A 194 11.00 28.23 -2.28
CA LYS A 194 11.46 28.51 -0.91
C LYS A 194 12.99 28.58 -0.83
N SER A 195 13.69 28.00 -1.79
CA SER A 195 15.15 27.99 -1.87
C SER A 195 15.72 29.17 -2.64
N GLU A 196 16.97 29.52 -2.37
CA GLU A 196 17.76 30.47 -3.16
C GLU A 196 18.54 29.79 -4.31
N CYS A 197 18.26 28.51 -4.60
CA CYS A 197 19.05 27.74 -5.56
C CYS A 197 19.05 28.31 -6.99
N TYR A 198 17.92 28.84 -7.47
CA TYR A 198 17.83 29.45 -8.80
C TYR A 198 18.55 30.81 -8.87
N PRO A 199 18.23 31.79 -7.99
CA PRO A 199 18.96 33.06 -7.95
C PRO A 199 20.47 32.88 -7.82
N TRP A 200 20.91 31.99 -6.93
CA TRP A 200 22.33 31.69 -6.73
C TRP A 200 22.99 31.11 -7.99
N SER A 201 22.32 30.17 -8.67
CA SER A 201 22.86 29.56 -9.90
C SER A 201 22.95 30.57 -11.05
N ILE A 202 21.93 31.43 -11.19
CA ILE A 202 21.91 32.51 -12.18
C ILE A 202 23.09 33.46 -11.94
N GLU A 203 23.27 33.92 -10.70
CA GLU A 203 24.38 34.83 -10.34
C GLU A 203 25.75 34.20 -10.63
N GLN A 204 25.91 32.90 -10.35
CA GLN A 204 27.16 32.19 -10.62
C GLN A 204 27.45 32.08 -12.13
N ILE A 205 26.42 31.90 -12.96
CA ILE A 205 26.54 31.83 -14.42
C ILE A 205 26.83 33.21 -15.00
N ASP A 206 26.13 34.25 -14.54
CA ASP A 206 26.31 35.63 -15.02
C ASP A 206 27.71 36.16 -14.68
N LYS A 207 28.27 35.80 -13.51
CA LYS A 207 29.68 36.09 -13.18
C LYS A 207 30.68 35.41 -14.12
N SER A 208 30.27 34.33 -14.79
CA SER A 208 31.16 33.51 -15.63
C SER A 208 31.06 33.86 -17.12
N VAL A 209 30.06 34.64 -17.55
CA VAL A 209 29.79 34.94 -18.97
C VAL A 209 29.40 36.41 -19.18
N PRO A 210 30.04 37.17 -20.10
CA PRO A 210 29.79 38.62 -20.28
C PRO A 210 28.40 39.04 -20.79
N THR A 211 27.54 38.10 -21.17
CA THR A 211 26.24 38.34 -21.82
C THR A 211 25.03 38.07 -20.92
N ASP A 212 25.23 37.95 -19.61
CA ASP A 212 24.19 37.66 -18.59
C ASP A 212 23.18 36.56 -19.00
N PRO A 213 23.63 35.35 -19.46
CA PRO A 213 22.74 34.32 -19.97
C PRO A 213 22.07 33.46 -18.86
N GLY A 214 22.29 33.77 -17.59
CA GLY A 214 21.93 32.97 -16.42
C GLY A 214 20.46 32.53 -16.37
N PRO A 215 19.48 33.42 -16.56
CA PRO A 215 18.07 33.02 -16.53
C PRO A 215 17.70 32.03 -17.66
N GLY A 216 18.22 32.26 -18.87
CA GLY A 216 17.94 31.43 -20.04
C GLY A 216 18.59 30.05 -19.96
N THR A 217 19.84 30.01 -19.50
CA THR A 217 20.61 28.76 -19.34
C THR A 217 20.02 27.88 -18.23
N MET A 218 19.65 28.45 -17.08
CA MET A 218 19.01 27.71 -15.99
C MET A 218 17.63 27.16 -16.35
N ALA A 219 16.82 27.95 -17.05
CA ALA A 219 15.53 27.49 -17.57
C ALA A 219 15.72 26.34 -18.56
N GLY A 220 16.64 26.48 -19.52
CA GLY A 220 16.97 25.43 -20.49
C GLY A 220 17.48 24.14 -19.83
N ALA A 221 18.40 24.26 -18.87
CA ALA A 221 18.96 23.12 -18.15
C ALA A 221 17.89 22.37 -17.35
N THR A 222 17.01 23.09 -16.64
CA THR A 222 15.95 22.46 -15.83
C THR A 222 14.94 21.75 -16.72
N VAL A 223 14.47 22.40 -17.79
CA VAL A 223 13.53 21.80 -18.73
C VAL A 223 14.15 20.56 -19.39
N PHE A 224 15.43 20.64 -19.78
CA PHE A 224 16.14 19.50 -20.34
C PHE A 224 16.24 18.33 -19.35
N VAL A 225 16.61 18.58 -18.09
CA VAL A 225 16.70 17.53 -17.05
C VAL A 225 15.34 16.90 -16.79
N ILE A 226 14.29 17.70 -16.64
CA ILE A 226 12.93 17.20 -16.40
C ILE A 226 12.44 16.39 -17.61
N LEU A 227 12.63 16.88 -18.84
CA LEU A 227 12.22 16.17 -20.05
C LEU A 227 13.02 14.89 -20.26
N ALA A 228 14.34 14.91 -20.11
CA ALA A 228 15.19 13.73 -20.24
C ALA A 228 14.81 12.67 -19.20
N ALA A 229 14.57 13.07 -17.95
CA ALA A 229 14.11 12.15 -16.92
C ALA A 229 12.70 11.63 -17.22
N SER A 230 11.78 12.48 -17.67
CA SER A 230 10.42 12.08 -18.07
C SER A 230 10.41 11.08 -19.22
N CYS A 231 11.23 11.32 -20.25
CA CYS A 231 11.43 10.40 -21.36
C CYS A 231 12.06 9.08 -20.91
N GLY A 232 13.07 9.13 -20.03
CA GLY A 232 13.67 7.94 -19.44
C GLY A 232 12.67 7.12 -18.62
N MET A 233 11.83 7.76 -17.82
CA MET A 233 10.76 7.12 -17.05
C MET A 233 9.65 6.55 -17.96
N ALA A 234 9.27 7.26 -19.02
CA ALA A 234 8.34 6.76 -20.04
C ALA A 234 8.88 5.54 -20.77
N TRP A 235 10.16 5.61 -21.15
CA TRP A 235 10.84 4.48 -21.76
C TRP A 235 10.90 3.30 -20.80
N TYR A 236 11.29 3.51 -19.55
CA TYR A 236 11.37 2.47 -18.53
C TYR A 236 10.02 1.81 -18.27
N THR A 237 8.96 2.60 -18.09
CA THR A 237 7.59 2.10 -17.87
C THR A 237 7.08 1.31 -19.07
N VAL A 238 7.37 1.73 -20.30
CA VAL A 238 7.02 0.98 -21.52
C VAL A 238 7.91 -0.25 -21.73
N ALA A 239 9.20 -0.18 -21.40
CA ALA A 239 10.15 -1.29 -21.51
C ALA A 239 9.83 -2.42 -20.53
N LYS A 240 9.36 -2.11 -19.32
CA LYS A 240 8.87 -3.11 -18.37
C LYS A 240 7.69 -3.91 -18.93
N ARG A 241 6.83 -3.33 -19.77
CA ARG A 241 5.76 -4.06 -20.50
C ARG A 241 6.32 -5.14 -21.44
N LYS A 242 7.55 -4.97 -21.94
CA LYS A 242 8.17 -5.86 -22.93
C LYS A 242 8.95 -7.00 -22.30
N SER A 243 9.12 -7.06 -20.98
CA SER A 243 9.63 -8.25 -20.31
C SER A 243 8.51 -9.28 -20.30
N PRO A 244 8.47 -10.27 -21.20
CA PRO A 244 7.59 -11.39 -20.99
C PRO A 244 8.12 -12.02 -19.71
N THR A 245 7.26 -12.25 -18.72
CA THR A 245 7.46 -13.41 -17.86
C THR A 245 7.76 -14.56 -18.81
N LEU A 246 9.02 -14.98 -18.87
CA LEU A 246 9.41 -16.18 -19.57
C LEU A 246 8.60 -17.26 -18.86
N GLY A 247 7.47 -17.63 -19.44
CA GLY A 247 6.66 -18.73 -18.99
C GLY A 247 7.59 -19.92 -18.98
N LEU A 248 8.08 -20.26 -17.80
CA LEU A 248 8.47 -21.63 -17.54
C LEU A 248 7.13 -22.38 -17.65
N ASP A 249 6.81 -22.83 -18.86
CA ASP A 249 5.97 -24.00 -19.08
C ASP A 249 6.70 -25.17 -18.41
N ILE A 250 6.67 -25.19 -17.08
CA ILE A 250 6.73 -26.44 -16.35
C ILE A 250 5.39 -27.06 -16.67
N ASN A 251 5.35 -27.80 -17.77
CA ASN A 251 4.46 -28.94 -17.90
C ASN A 251 4.58 -29.70 -16.58
N PHE A 252 3.60 -29.51 -15.69
CA PHE A 252 3.28 -30.49 -14.68
C PHE A 252 2.86 -31.72 -15.49
N VAL A 253 3.83 -32.55 -15.85
CA VAL A 253 3.58 -33.96 -16.10
C VAL A 253 2.92 -34.45 -14.83
N ALA A 254 1.60 -34.60 -14.89
CA ALA A 254 0.87 -35.29 -13.86
C ALA A 254 1.59 -36.64 -13.63
N PRO A 255 1.93 -37.00 -12.38
CA PRO A 255 2.49 -38.32 -12.15
C PRO A 255 1.48 -39.35 -12.67
N PRO A 256 1.92 -40.41 -13.38
CA PRO A 256 0.99 -41.44 -13.82
C PRO A 256 0.30 -42.02 -12.60
N ALA A 257 -1.04 -41.90 -12.57
CA ALA A 257 -1.90 -42.56 -11.62
C ALA A 257 -1.87 -44.08 -11.90
N SER A 258 -0.79 -44.76 -11.53
CA SER A 258 -0.67 -46.20 -11.69
C SER A 258 0.37 -46.86 -10.78
N ILE A 259 0.57 -46.37 -9.56
CA ILE A 259 1.30 -47.13 -8.50
C ILE A 259 0.57 -47.00 -7.16
N LEU A 260 -0.72 -47.35 -7.16
CA LEU A 260 -1.43 -47.77 -5.95
C LEU A 260 -2.59 -48.72 -6.34
N GLY A 261 -2.25 -49.79 -7.06
CA GLY A 261 -3.23 -50.76 -7.54
C GLY A 261 -2.62 -52.05 -8.06
N ARG A 262 -1.38 -52.37 -7.64
CA ARG A 262 -0.63 -53.53 -8.17
C ARG A 262 0.08 -54.38 -7.10
N GLU A 263 -0.32 -54.25 -5.84
CA GLU A 263 0.07 -55.19 -4.78
C GLU A 263 -1.12 -55.73 -3.96
N VAL A 264 -2.36 -55.34 -4.27
CA VAL A 264 -3.56 -55.87 -3.57
C VAL A 264 -4.40 -56.80 -4.44
N THR A 265 -4.10 -56.88 -5.75
CA THR A 265 -4.89 -57.62 -6.74
C THR A 265 -4.25 -58.92 -7.24
N GLU A 266 -3.18 -59.41 -6.60
CA GLU A 266 -2.66 -60.77 -6.84
C GLU A 266 -2.98 -61.77 -5.71
N GLY A 267 -3.57 -61.31 -4.60
CA GLY A 267 -3.98 -62.18 -3.48
C GLY A 267 -5.43 -62.71 -3.51
N LEU A 268 -6.28 -62.24 -4.44
CA LEU A 268 -7.73 -62.50 -4.39
C LEU A 268 -8.33 -63.13 -5.66
N LEU A 269 -7.52 -63.51 -6.66
CA LEU A 269 -7.99 -64.19 -7.88
C LEU A 269 -7.67 -65.70 -7.93
N SER A 270 -7.31 -66.31 -6.80
CA SER A 270 -7.19 -67.76 -6.64
C SER A 270 -8.32 -68.32 -5.76
N SER A 271 -9.59 -68.15 -6.15
CA SER A 271 -10.70 -68.90 -5.54
C SER A 271 -12.03 -68.70 -6.28
N SER A 272 -12.40 -69.70 -7.09
CA SER A 272 -13.76 -70.00 -7.61
C SER A 272 -14.40 -68.95 -8.55
N GLY A 273 -14.93 -69.24 -9.73
CA GLY A 273 -15.53 -70.48 -10.22
C GLY A 273 -17.05 -70.45 -10.02
N THR A 274 -17.82 -69.79 -10.92
CA THR A 274 -19.07 -70.25 -11.57
C THR A 274 -19.84 -69.10 -12.26
N ALA A 275 -20.61 -69.50 -13.28
CA ALA A 275 -21.21 -68.71 -14.37
C ALA A 275 -22.55 -68.00 -14.00
N PRO A 276 -23.15 -67.20 -14.91
CA PRO A 276 -23.99 -66.03 -14.55
C PRO A 276 -25.52 -66.27 -14.67
N ARG A 277 -26.32 -65.40 -14.02
CA ARG A 277 -27.73 -65.14 -14.37
C ARG A 277 -28.10 -63.66 -14.15
N THR A 278 -28.84 -63.11 -15.12
CA THR A 278 -29.65 -61.88 -15.11
C THR A 278 -31.04 -62.29 -15.64
N PRO A 279 -32.11 -61.45 -15.67
CA PRO A 279 -32.34 -60.13 -15.08
C PRO A 279 -33.75 -59.95 -14.44
N ALA A 280 -34.04 -58.70 -14.01
CA ALA A 280 -35.36 -58.03 -14.01
C ALA A 280 -36.14 -57.88 -12.69
N ASP A 281 -36.81 -56.70 -12.64
CA ASP A 281 -37.86 -56.21 -11.76
C ASP A 281 -37.47 -55.60 -10.40
N ILE A 282 -37.26 -54.28 -10.40
CA ILE A 282 -37.59 -53.43 -9.25
C ILE A 282 -38.52 -52.32 -9.76
N ASP A 283 -39.81 -52.52 -9.47
CA ASP A 283 -40.88 -51.55 -9.64
C ASP A 283 -40.90 -50.58 -8.45
N LEU A 284 -41.16 -49.30 -8.72
CA LEU A 284 -41.26 -48.22 -7.75
C LEU A 284 -42.62 -48.29 -7.03
N ALA A 285 -42.62 -48.15 -5.70
CA ALA A 285 -43.81 -47.75 -4.95
C ALA A 285 -43.46 -46.60 -3.96
N PRO A 286 -44.36 -45.62 -3.76
CA PRO A 286 -44.02 -44.29 -3.28
C PRO A 286 -43.96 -44.17 -1.75
N VAL A 287 -43.07 -43.29 -1.27
CA VAL A 287 -42.94 -42.88 0.13
C VAL A 287 -44.12 -41.99 0.51
N GLU A 288 -44.95 -42.46 1.44
CA GLU A 288 -46.10 -41.74 1.99
C GLU A 288 -45.63 -40.69 3.02
N VAL A 289 -46.01 -39.43 2.77
CA VAL A 289 -45.70 -38.27 3.61
C VAL A 289 -46.78 -38.15 4.69
N LEU A 290 -46.41 -38.37 5.96
CA LEU A 290 -47.29 -38.12 7.10
C LEU A 290 -47.43 -36.60 7.36
N PRO A 291 -48.65 -36.10 7.65
CA PRO A 291 -48.87 -34.68 7.91
C PRO A 291 -48.42 -34.28 9.32
N VAL A 292 -47.71 -33.16 9.40
CA VAL A 292 -47.28 -32.50 10.66
C VAL A 292 -48.50 -31.86 11.33
N ASN A 293 -48.83 -32.30 12.55
CA ASN A 293 -49.90 -31.71 13.35
C ASN A 293 -49.38 -30.48 14.12
N VAL A 294 -50.07 -29.34 13.98
CA VAL A 294 -49.61 -27.98 14.40
C VAL A 294 -50.15 -27.59 15.79
N GLU A 295 -50.19 -28.53 16.74
CA GLU A 295 -50.78 -28.27 18.07
C GLU A 295 -49.78 -28.24 19.24
N ASP A 296 -48.48 -28.44 19.00
CA ASP A 296 -47.46 -28.45 20.06
C ASP A 296 -46.71 -27.13 20.28
N LEU A 297 -47.08 -26.04 19.60
CA LEU A 297 -46.38 -24.74 19.71
C LEU A 297 -47.01 -23.73 20.68
N SER A 298 -47.98 -24.12 21.52
CA SER A 298 -48.67 -23.19 22.44
C SER A 298 -48.52 -23.46 23.93
N ARG A 299 -47.70 -24.45 24.35
CA ARG A 299 -47.57 -24.81 25.78
C ARG A 299 -46.31 -24.32 26.50
N ASP A 300 -45.32 -23.78 25.81
CA ASP A 300 -44.07 -23.34 26.46
C ASP A 300 -43.98 -21.84 26.81
N THR A 301 -44.98 -21.03 26.46
CA THR A 301 -44.99 -19.58 26.81
C THR A 301 -45.70 -19.25 28.13
N LYS A 302 -46.15 -20.25 28.90
CA LYS A 302 -46.94 -20.01 30.14
C LYS A 302 -46.26 -20.42 31.45
N LYS A 303 -44.94 -20.62 31.46
CA LYS A 303 -44.20 -21.06 32.67
C LYS A 303 -43.06 -20.16 33.14
N SER A 304 -42.96 -18.92 32.65
CA SER A 304 -41.95 -17.94 33.09
C SER A 304 -42.53 -16.64 33.67
N ALA A 305 -43.78 -16.65 34.13
CA ALA A 305 -44.37 -15.52 34.84
C ALA A 305 -44.94 -15.99 36.18
N SER A 306 -44.08 -16.07 37.21
CA SER A 306 -44.45 -16.00 38.65
C SER A 306 -43.26 -16.35 39.55
N SER A 307 -42.40 -15.36 39.85
CA SER A 307 -41.61 -15.20 41.09
C SER A 307 -40.56 -14.12 40.81
N SER A 308 -40.29 -13.09 41.61
CA SER A 308 -40.89 -12.49 42.80
C SER A 308 -40.10 -11.18 43.01
N ASP A 309 -40.76 -10.20 43.64
CA ASP A 309 -40.30 -8.86 43.96
C ASP A 309 -39.04 -8.75 44.86
N ILE A 310 -38.57 -7.50 45.04
CA ILE A 310 -37.71 -6.92 46.11
C ILE A 310 -36.21 -6.81 45.70
N GLU A 311 -35.50 -5.67 45.74
CA GLU A 311 -35.56 -4.45 46.59
C GLU A 311 -34.90 -3.25 45.89
N ILE A 312 -35.39 -2.04 46.17
CA ILE A 312 -34.76 -0.74 45.82
C ILE A 312 -34.07 -0.20 47.09
N ARG A 313 -32.76 0.07 46.99
CA ARG A 313 -32.08 1.11 47.77
C ARG A 313 -30.81 1.58 47.08
#